data_AF-A0A428QF33-F1
#
_entry.id   AF-A0A428QF33-F1
#
_cell.length_a   1.000
_cell.length_b   1.000
_cell.length_c   1.000
_cell.angle_alpha   90.00
_cell.angle_beta   90.00
_cell.angle_gamma   90.00
#
_symmetry.space_group_name_H-M   'P 1'
#
loop_
_entity.id
_entity.type
_entity.pdbx_description
1 polymer ?
#
loop_
_entity_poly.entity_id
_entity_poly.type
_entity_poly.pdbx_seq_one_letter_code
_entity_poly.pdbx_strand_id
1 'polypeptide(L)'
;MGWGFLGGRAVNASGNTNLGLHDQRLALRWVRENIYLFGGDPTKVTIQGESSGALSIGYHLLAYDGQNDGLFRAQDVTYNQVLNATRCLDSEDTLGCLRAAPADLLDGAFQVLSFNPVIDGTLVPGIQSQALGDGKFARVPILIGTNKNEGTALASVASRSADNLADFLALVKSFDTVKGFQASTSQELAEAYALSLPLKEVETLLGTVQATPNSTFGSLYGQSSLYLGDFLFNAGRRFSAQIWSQFGVPAYSYRFDIVPNGISPHVLGATHFQEVAFVFRNLAGEGYDINPFASESVEVARQLQELSLQMTGMWINFVNTLTPNHHRGLGLNAA
;
A
#
# COMPACT_ATOMS: atom_id res chain seq x y z
N MET A 1 2.46 -14.31 4.74
CA MET A 1 1.41 -14.02 3.73
C MET A 1 0.99 -15.24 2.91
N GLY A 2 1.80 -16.30 2.77
CA GLY A 2 1.50 -17.46 1.92
C GLY A 2 0.10 -18.06 2.06
N TRP A 3 -0.39 -18.27 3.30
CA TRP A 3 -1.75 -18.78 3.56
C TRP A 3 -2.88 -18.06 2.81
N GLY A 4 -2.80 -16.73 2.64
CA GLY A 4 -3.83 -15.94 1.96
C GLY A 4 -3.57 -15.68 0.47
N PHE A 5 -2.34 -15.89 0.00
CA PHE A 5 -1.86 -15.39 -1.30
C PHE A 5 -0.94 -16.36 -2.05
N LEU A 6 -0.98 -17.65 -1.72
CA LEU A 6 -0.38 -18.69 -2.56
C LEU A 6 -1.11 -18.71 -3.91
N GLY A 7 -0.36 -18.56 -5.01
CA GLY A 7 -0.85 -18.76 -6.37
C GLY A 7 -0.07 -19.86 -7.09
N GLY A 8 -0.05 -19.79 -8.43
CA GLY A 8 0.48 -20.85 -9.31
C GLY A 8 -0.65 -21.63 -9.99
N ARG A 9 -0.33 -22.34 -11.09
CA ARG A 9 -1.35 -22.98 -11.93
C ARG A 9 -2.29 -23.93 -11.18
N ALA A 10 -1.79 -24.75 -10.26
CA ALA A 10 -2.63 -25.70 -9.50
C ALA A 10 -3.63 -24.98 -8.58
N VAL A 11 -3.19 -23.91 -7.91
CA VAL A 11 -4.05 -23.11 -7.02
C VAL A 11 -5.13 -22.39 -7.83
N ASN A 12 -4.75 -21.78 -8.96
CA ASN A 12 -5.70 -21.10 -9.86
C ASN A 12 -6.71 -22.07 -10.48
N ALA A 13 -6.27 -23.24 -10.95
CA ALA A 13 -7.16 -24.28 -11.49
C ALA A 13 -8.15 -24.81 -10.43
N SER A 14 -7.81 -24.73 -9.14
CA SER A 14 -8.72 -25.06 -8.04
C SER A 14 -9.66 -23.94 -7.61
N GLY A 15 -9.53 -22.73 -8.18
CA GLY A 15 -10.32 -21.55 -7.81
C GLY A 15 -9.98 -20.95 -6.43
N ASN A 16 -8.83 -21.29 -5.85
CA ASN A 16 -8.42 -20.88 -4.49
C ASN A 16 -7.29 -19.83 -4.48
N THR A 17 -7.19 -19.00 -5.53
CA THR A 17 -6.31 -17.83 -5.53
C THR A 17 -6.87 -16.72 -4.66
N ASN A 18 -6.03 -15.78 -4.24
CA ASN A 18 -6.45 -14.55 -3.56
C ASN A 18 -7.34 -14.75 -2.30
N LEU A 19 -7.16 -15.84 -1.56
CA LEU A 19 -7.97 -16.18 -0.38
C LEU A 19 -8.08 -15.01 0.61
N GLY A 20 -6.99 -14.28 0.86
CA GLY A 20 -7.01 -13.10 1.73
C GLY A 20 -7.92 -11.95 1.24
N LEU A 21 -8.11 -11.79 -0.07
CA LEU A 21 -9.12 -10.88 -0.62
C LEU A 21 -10.54 -11.49 -0.59
N HIS A 22 -10.67 -12.82 -0.71
CA HIS A 22 -11.95 -13.50 -0.55
C HIS A 22 -12.47 -13.44 0.90
N ASP A 23 -11.57 -13.52 1.89
CA ASP A 23 -11.88 -13.32 3.32
C ASP A 23 -12.37 -11.89 3.58
N GLN A 24 -11.68 -10.88 3.02
CA GLN A 24 -12.13 -9.49 3.08
C GLN A 24 -13.51 -9.33 2.39
N ARG A 25 -13.73 -9.94 1.22
CA ARG A 25 -15.06 -9.95 0.57
C ARG A 25 -16.14 -10.62 1.42
N LEU A 26 -15.80 -11.67 2.18
CA LEU A 26 -16.73 -12.34 3.09
C LEU A 26 -17.07 -11.46 4.29
N ALA A 27 -16.07 -10.81 4.89
CA ALA A 27 -16.30 -9.83 5.96
C ALA A 27 -17.16 -8.64 5.49
N LEU A 28 -16.91 -8.11 4.28
CA LEU A 28 -17.73 -7.04 3.70
C LEU A 28 -19.18 -7.47 3.42
N ARG A 29 -19.41 -8.72 2.97
CA ARG A 29 -20.77 -9.28 2.87
C ARG A 29 -21.42 -9.40 4.25
N TRP A 30 -20.70 -9.93 5.25
CA TRP A 30 -21.21 -10.03 6.61
C TRP A 30 -21.62 -8.67 7.17
N VAL A 31 -20.80 -7.62 6.99
CA VAL A 31 -21.15 -6.24 7.38
C VAL A 31 -22.40 -5.76 6.64
N ARG A 32 -22.46 -5.92 5.31
CA ARG A 32 -23.63 -5.54 4.49
C ARG A 32 -24.92 -6.26 4.93
N GLU A 33 -24.81 -7.50 5.38
CA GLU A 33 -25.93 -8.35 5.82
C GLU A 33 -26.34 -8.11 7.28
N ASN A 34 -25.42 -7.72 8.18
CA ASN A 34 -25.65 -7.74 9.62
C ASN A 34 -25.50 -6.39 10.35
N ILE A 35 -24.87 -5.36 9.76
CA ILE A 35 -24.52 -4.12 10.49
C ILE A 35 -25.74 -3.34 11.02
N TYR A 36 -26.92 -3.55 10.44
CA TYR A 36 -28.17 -2.96 10.92
C TYR A 36 -28.54 -3.41 12.35
N LEU A 37 -28.13 -4.62 12.76
CA LEU A 37 -28.30 -5.13 14.13
C LEU A 37 -27.48 -4.35 15.16
N PHE A 38 -26.46 -3.62 14.70
CA PHE A 38 -25.58 -2.78 15.51
C PHE A 38 -25.88 -1.27 15.34
N GLY A 39 -27.00 -0.93 14.69
CA GLY A 39 -27.42 0.44 14.42
C GLY A 39 -26.74 1.12 13.22
N GLY A 40 -25.93 0.39 12.44
CA GLY A 40 -25.33 0.92 11.21
C GLY A 40 -26.27 0.87 10.00
N ASP A 41 -26.06 1.76 9.04
CA ASP A 41 -26.79 1.74 7.77
C ASP A 41 -26.03 0.86 6.75
N PRO A 42 -26.55 -0.32 6.37
CA PRO A 42 -25.85 -1.22 5.45
C PRO A 42 -25.72 -0.64 4.04
N THR A 43 -26.42 0.46 3.70
CA THR A 43 -26.30 1.16 2.41
C THR A 43 -25.20 2.23 2.39
N LYS A 44 -24.62 2.56 3.56
CA LYS A 44 -23.60 3.61 3.74
C LYS A 44 -22.31 3.07 4.35
N VAL A 45 -21.89 1.89 3.91
CA VAL A 45 -20.62 1.29 4.33
C VAL A 45 -19.47 1.92 3.55
N THR A 46 -18.65 2.73 4.22
CA THR A 46 -17.35 3.19 3.71
C THR A 46 -16.25 2.23 4.15
N ILE A 47 -15.36 1.85 3.24
CA ILE A 47 -14.18 1.05 3.54
C ILE A 47 -12.94 1.95 3.60
N GLN A 48 -12.11 1.75 4.63
CA GLN A 48 -10.87 2.47 4.86
C GLN A 48 -9.75 1.44 5.12
N GLY A 49 -8.55 1.74 4.63
CA GLY A 49 -7.37 0.92 4.80
C GLY A 49 -6.13 1.73 4.49
N GLU A 50 -5.01 1.33 5.08
CA GLU A 50 -3.68 1.92 4.89
C GLU A 50 -2.74 0.83 4.35
N SER A 51 -1.66 1.21 3.65
CA SER A 51 -0.68 0.27 3.07
C SER A 51 -1.33 -0.87 2.25
N SER A 52 -1.08 -2.12 2.61
CA SER A 52 -1.69 -3.31 2.00
C SER A 52 -3.23 -3.33 2.09
N GLY A 53 -3.81 -2.68 3.11
CA GLY A 53 -5.26 -2.45 3.24
C GLY A 53 -5.78 -1.44 2.21
N ALA A 54 -5.04 -0.37 1.93
CA ALA A 54 -5.38 0.58 0.85
C ALA A 54 -5.29 -0.10 -0.53
N LEU A 55 -4.25 -0.92 -0.74
CA LEU A 55 -4.10 -1.75 -1.93
C LEU A 55 -5.26 -2.74 -2.10
N SER A 56 -5.68 -3.40 -1.00
CA SER A 56 -6.88 -4.25 -0.94
C SER A 56 -8.16 -3.52 -1.37
N ILE A 57 -8.36 -2.28 -0.94
CA ILE A 57 -9.48 -1.43 -1.41
C ILE A 57 -9.38 -1.20 -2.92
N GLY A 58 -8.18 -0.92 -3.45
CA GLY A 58 -7.93 -0.84 -4.90
C GLY A 58 -8.36 -2.11 -5.64
N TYR A 59 -8.03 -3.30 -5.12
CA TYR A 59 -8.51 -4.57 -5.67
C TYR A 59 -10.04 -4.69 -5.60
N HIS A 60 -10.69 -4.30 -4.51
CA HIS A 60 -12.16 -4.36 -4.40
C HIS A 60 -12.90 -3.38 -5.32
N LEU A 61 -12.30 -2.22 -5.62
CA LEU A 61 -12.82 -1.22 -6.57
C LEU A 61 -12.70 -1.65 -8.04
N LEU A 62 -11.72 -2.51 -8.36
CA LEU A 62 -11.39 -2.97 -9.72
C LEU A 62 -11.81 -4.41 -10.02
N ALA A 63 -12.26 -5.13 -9.00
CA ALA A 63 -12.58 -6.54 -9.09
C ALA A 63 -13.68 -6.84 -10.10
N TYR A 64 -13.54 -7.97 -10.81
CA TYR A 64 -14.43 -8.40 -11.88
C TYR A 64 -14.55 -7.43 -13.05
N ASP A 65 -13.54 -6.58 -13.29
CA ASP A 65 -13.33 -5.88 -14.58
C ASP A 65 -14.43 -4.86 -14.95
N GLY A 66 -15.30 -4.51 -13.99
CA GLY A 66 -16.64 -3.99 -14.28
C GLY A 66 -17.58 -5.08 -14.82
N GLN A 67 -17.15 -5.82 -15.87
CA GLN A 67 -17.47 -7.22 -16.15
C GLN A 67 -16.51 -7.80 -17.23
N ASN A 68 -16.39 -9.13 -17.30
CA ASN A 68 -15.12 -9.86 -17.48
C ASN A 68 -15.07 -10.76 -18.74
N ASP A 69 -13.92 -10.80 -19.43
CA ASP A 69 -13.59 -11.72 -20.56
C ASP A 69 -12.08 -12.12 -20.54
N GLY A 70 -11.65 -12.87 -19.51
CA GLY A 70 -10.23 -13.01 -19.11
C GLY A 70 -9.27 -13.84 -20.00
N LEU A 71 -7.97 -13.48 -19.96
CA LEU A 71 -6.85 -14.13 -20.69
C LEU A 71 -5.47 -14.04 -19.97
N PHE A 72 -5.06 -15.11 -19.25
CA PHE A 72 -3.67 -15.44 -18.79
C PHE A 72 -2.94 -14.43 -17.83
N ARG A 73 -1.76 -14.66 -17.20
CA ARG A 73 -0.93 -15.84 -16.78
C ARG A 73 0.17 -15.35 -15.80
N ALA A 74 0.38 -15.95 -14.61
CA ALA A 74 1.62 -15.86 -13.78
C ALA A 74 1.56 -16.72 -12.49
N GLN A 75 2.71 -16.85 -11.78
CA GLN A 75 2.95 -17.39 -10.41
C GLN A 75 3.52 -18.81 -10.18
N ASP A 76 3.84 -19.59 -11.22
CA ASP A 76 4.43 -20.93 -11.02
C ASP A 76 5.78 -20.95 -10.25
N VAL A 77 6.57 -19.88 -10.31
CA VAL A 77 7.91 -19.83 -9.66
C VAL A 77 7.79 -19.88 -8.13
N THR A 78 6.98 -19.00 -7.53
CA THR A 78 6.75 -18.98 -6.08
C THR A 78 6.06 -20.26 -5.60
N TYR A 79 5.14 -20.80 -6.40
CA TYR A 79 4.50 -22.10 -6.09
C TYR A 79 5.52 -23.24 -6.03
N ASN A 80 6.39 -23.36 -7.03
CA ASN A 80 7.44 -24.39 -7.07
C ASN A 80 8.47 -24.22 -5.93
N GLN A 81 8.76 -22.99 -5.49
CA GLN A 81 9.61 -22.76 -4.31
C GLN A 81 8.97 -23.28 -3.02
N VAL A 82 7.65 -23.07 -2.83
CA VAL A 82 6.90 -23.67 -1.71
C VAL A 82 6.90 -25.20 -1.83
N LEU A 83 6.57 -25.77 -3.00
CA LEU A 83 6.57 -27.22 -3.21
C LEU A 83 7.94 -27.87 -2.91
N ASN A 84 9.03 -27.23 -3.27
CA ASN A 84 10.38 -27.72 -2.96
C ASN A 84 10.65 -27.67 -1.44
N ALA A 85 10.31 -26.57 -0.77
CA ALA A 85 10.48 -26.42 0.66
C ALA A 85 9.63 -27.42 1.47
N THR A 86 8.42 -27.74 1.01
CA THR A 86 7.50 -28.70 1.66
C THR A 86 7.65 -30.15 1.20
N ARG A 87 8.59 -30.44 0.28
CA ARG A 87 8.80 -31.77 -0.34
C ARG A 87 7.58 -32.29 -1.12
N CYS A 88 6.77 -31.38 -1.67
CA CYS A 88 5.61 -31.69 -2.51
C CYS A 88 5.87 -31.57 -4.02
N LEU A 89 7.10 -31.27 -4.43
CA LEU A 89 7.46 -31.00 -5.84
C LEU A 89 7.18 -32.18 -6.78
N ASP A 90 7.44 -33.41 -6.32
CA ASP A 90 7.27 -34.64 -7.11
C ASP A 90 5.88 -35.29 -6.94
N SER A 91 4.92 -34.60 -6.30
CA SER A 91 3.57 -35.12 -6.07
C SER A 91 2.66 -34.92 -7.28
N GLU A 92 1.89 -35.94 -7.67
CA GLU A 92 0.87 -35.80 -8.72
C GLU A 92 -0.25 -34.83 -8.32
N ASP A 93 -0.67 -34.85 -7.04
CA ASP A 93 -1.54 -33.83 -6.44
C ASP A 93 -0.73 -32.90 -5.52
N THR A 94 0.07 -32.03 -6.16
CA THR A 94 0.84 -30.97 -5.50
C THR A 94 0.03 -30.15 -4.48
N LEU A 95 -1.25 -29.88 -4.73
CA LEU A 95 -2.10 -29.09 -3.84
C LEU A 95 -2.66 -29.92 -2.66
N GLY A 96 -3.05 -31.17 -2.90
CA GLY A 96 -3.38 -32.13 -1.85
C GLY A 96 -2.20 -32.42 -0.92
N CYS A 97 -0.99 -32.55 -1.49
CA CYS A 97 0.24 -32.68 -0.72
C CYS A 97 0.47 -31.46 0.19
N LEU A 98 0.32 -30.24 -0.32
CA LEU A 98 0.43 -29.02 0.49
C LEU A 98 -0.63 -28.96 1.60
N ARG A 99 -1.86 -29.40 1.34
CA ARG A 99 -2.93 -29.47 2.37
C ARG A 99 -2.67 -30.52 3.46
N ALA A 100 -1.88 -31.55 3.16
CA ALA A 100 -1.48 -32.60 4.11
C ALA A 100 -0.13 -32.30 4.79
N ALA A 101 0.61 -31.28 4.33
CA ALA A 101 1.91 -30.93 4.89
C ALA A 101 1.78 -30.32 6.30
N PRO A 102 2.76 -30.54 7.20
CA PRO A 102 2.79 -29.89 8.50
C PRO A 102 2.77 -28.35 8.39
N ALA A 103 1.99 -27.70 9.26
CA ALA A 103 1.79 -26.25 9.22
C ALA A 103 3.08 -25.46 9.49
N ASP A 104 3.97 -25.96 10.35
CA ASP A 104 5.28 -25.40 10.64
C ASP A 104 6.22 -25.43 9.41
N LEU A 105 6.13 -26.47 8.59
CA LEU A 105 6.88 -26.59 7.34
C LEU A 105 6.37 -25.59 6.28
N LEU A 106 5.05 -25.39 6.21
CA LEU A 106 4.42 -24.36 5.38
C LEU A 106 4.78 -22.94 5.85
N ASP A 107 4.72 -22.68 7.16
CA ASP A 107 5.11 -21.40 7.74
C ASP A 107 6.58 -21.07 7.46
N GLY A 108 7.49 -22.04 7.60
CA GLY A 108 8.90 -21.88 7.24
C GLY A 108 9.10 -21.53 5.76
N ALA A 109 8.37 -22.20 4.86
CA ALA A 109 8.37 -21.87 3.43
C ALA A 109 7.77 -20.48 3.15
N PHE A 110 6.76 -20.06 3.91
CA PHE A 110 6.04 -18.80 3.73
C PHE A 110 6.75 -17.58 4.33
N GLN A 111 7.71 -17.76 5.24
CA GLN A 111 8.50 -16.66 5.82
C GLN A 111 9.58 -16.13 4.87
N VAL A 112 10.16 -16.99 4.03
CA VAL A 112 11.27 -16.63 3.12
C VAL A 112 10.81 -16.22 1.72
N LEU A 113 9.51 -16.25 1.45
CA LEU A 113 8.92 -15.96 0.14
C LEU A 113 7.96 -14.76 0.22
N SER A 114 7.93 -13.96 -0.85
CA SER A 114 6.99 -12.85 -1.01
C SER A 114 5.71 -13.33 -1.70
N PHE A 115 4.56 -13.03 -1.10
CA PHE A 115 3.24 -13.33 -1.64
C PHE A 115 2.44 -12.05 -1.75
N ASN A 116 1.81 -11.84 -2.90
CA ASN A 116 0.96 -10.70 -3.21
C ASN A 116 -0.29 -11.21 -3.94
N PRO A 117 -1.38 -10.44 -3.97
CA PRO A 117 -2.53 -10.80 -4.79
C PRO A 117 -2.15 -11.02 -6.26
N VAL A 118 -2.82 -11.98 -6.88
CA VAL A 118 -2.50 -12.57 -8.18
C VAL A 118 -3.54 -12.14 -9.20
N ILE A 119 -3.16 -12.00 -10.48
CA ILE A 119 -4.15 -11.90 -11.56
C ILE A 119 -4.75 -13.30 -11.78
N ASP A 120 -5.99 -13.48 -11.34
CA ASP A 120 -6.73 -14.76 -11.39
C ASP A 120 -7.78 -14.82 -12.52
N GLY A 121 -8.02 -13.71 -13.22
CA GLY A 121 -9.03 -13.65 -14.29
C GLY A 121 -10.47 -13.59 -13.78
N THR A 122 -10.68 -13.38 -12.47
CA THR A 122 -12.01 -13.27 -11.84
C THR A 122 -12.05 -12.09 -10.86
N LEU A 123 -11.67 -12.30 -9.59
CA LEU A 123 -11.59 -11.24 -8.58
C LEU A 123 -10.52 -10.20 -8.93
N VAL A 124 -9.44 -10.61 -9.58
CA VAL A 124 -8.40 -9.74 -10.14
C VAL A 124 -8.25 -10.10 -11.62
N PRO A 125 -9.00 -9.44 -12.53
CA PRO A 125 -9.15 -9.87 -13.91
C PRO A 125 -7.92 -9.63 -14.78
N GLY A 126 -7.12 -8.61 -14.48
CA GLY A 126 -6.02 -8.12 -15.30
C GLY A 126 -5.22 -7.04 -14.61
N ILE A 127 -4.46 -6.26 -15.39
CA ILE A 127 -3.63 -5.18 -14.86
C ILE A 127 -4.50 -3.99 -14.44
N GLN A 128 -4.41 -3.66 -13.16
CA GLN A 128 -5.19 -2.64 -12.47
C GLN A 128 -5.05 -1.25 -13.10
N SER A 129 -3.84 -0.86 -13.52
CA SER A 129 -3.61 0.43 -14.18
C SER A 129 -4.26 0.51 -15.58
N GLN A 130 -4.44 -0.62 -16.27
CA GLN A 130 -5.17 -0.68 -17.54
C GLN A 130 -6.68 -0.57 -17.28
N ALA A 131 -7.22 -1.35 -16.33
CA ALA A 131 -8.62 -1.26 -15.92
C ALA A 131 -9.03 0.16 -15.48
N LEU A 132 -8.15 0.87 -14.76
CA LEU A 132 -8.34 2.28 -14.43
C LEU A 132 -8.41 3.19 -15.67
N GLY A 133 -7.47 3.04 -16.61
CA GLY A 133 -7.48 3.80 -17.88
C GLY A 133 -8.74 3.54 -18.73
N ASP A 134 -9.22 2.31 -18.74
CA ASP A 134 -10.43 1.87 -19.45
C ASP A 134 -11.74 2.29 -18.73
N GLY A 135 -11.67 2.89 -17.54
CA GLY A 135 -12.85 3.28 -16.76
C GLY A 135 -13.57 2.12 -16.05
N LYS A 136 -12.92 0.95 -15.96
CA LYS A 136 -13.40 -0.30 -15.33
C LYS A 136 -13.20 -0.29 -13.82
N PHE A 137 -13.85 0.65 -13.12
CA PHE A 137 -13.80 0.75 -11.67
C PHE A 137 -15.14 1.16 -11.05
N ALA A 138 -15.34 0.82 -9.78
CA ALA A 138 -16.51 1.23 -9.01
C ALA A 138 -16.54 2.76 -8.84
N ARG A 139 -17.53 3.43 -9.44
CA ARG A 139 -17.69 4.89 -9.47
C ARG A 139 -18.25 5.45 -8.15
N VAL A 140 -17.49 5.27 -7.08
CA VAL A 140 -17.75 5.85 -5.75
C VAL A 140 -16.71 6.93 -5.45
N PRO A 141 -17.06 8.00 -4.71
CA PRO A 141 -16.07 8.98 -4.25
C PRO A 141 -14.91 8.33 -3.50
N ILE A 142 -13.70 8.90 -3.60
CA ILE A 142 -12.51 8.45 -2.86
C ILE A 142 -11.89 9.59 -2.04
N LEU A 143 -11.38 9.23 -0.86
CA LEU A 143 -10.42 10.02 -0.09
C LEU A 143 -9.14 9.19 -0.01
N ILE A 144 -8.07 9.69 -0.62
CA ILE A 144 -6.81 8.96 -0.83
C ILE A 144 -5.63 9.88 -0.49
N GLY A 145 -4.50 9.31 -0.06
CA GLY A 145 -3.33 10.12 0.23
C GLY A 145 -2.07 9.31 0.29
N THR A 146 -0.98 10.03 0.53
CA THR A 146 0.33 9.48 0.87
C THR A 146 1.01 10.37 1.90
N ASN A 147 2.00 9.83 2.59
CA ASN A 147 2.89 10.61 3.42
C ASN A 147 4.02 11.19 2.53
N LYS A 148 4.76 12.20 2.98
CA LYS A 148 5.78 12.84 2.13
C LYS A 148 6.97 11.92 1.83
N ASN A 149 7.36 11.13 2.82
CA ASN A 149 8.58 10.34 2.81
C ASN A 149 8.30 8.83 2.80
N GLU A 150 7.22 8.37 2.15
CA GLU A 150 6.76 6.96 2.12
C GLU A 150 7.90 5.92 2.00
N GLY A 151 8.83 6.14 1.07
CA GLY A 151 9.90 5.19 0.80
C GLY A 151 11.03 5.14 1.85
N THR A 152 11.12 6.07 2.80
CA THR A 152 12.26 6.11 3.75
C THR A 152 12.26 4.94 4.72
N ALA A 153 11.09 4.45 5.16
CA ALA A 153 10.98 3.23 5.97
C ALA A 153 11.36 1.97 5.17
N LEU A 154 11.02 1.93 3.88
CA LEU A 154 11.40 0.82 2.98
C LEU A 154 12.92 0.84 2.71
N ALA A 155 13.51 2.01 2.50
CA ALA A 155 14.94 2.18 2.29
C ALA A 155 15.77 1.86 3.55
N SER A 156 15.29 2.26 4.73
CA SER A 156 15.99 2.06 6.02
C SER A 156 15.67 0.72 6.68
N VAL A 157 14.43 0.51 7.12
CA VAL A 157 14.01 -0.62 7.95
C VAL A 157 14.00 -1.94 7.17
N ALA A 158 13.58 -1.90 5.89
CA ALA A 158 13.69 -3.05 4.99
C ALA A 158 15.02 -3.09 4.20
N SER A 159 15.97 -2.20 4.52
CA SER A 159 17.31 -2.10 3.93
C SER A 159 17.33 -2.08 2.39
N ARG A 160 16.35 -1.43 1.76
CA ARG A 160 16.23 -1.31 0.30
C ARG A 160 16.86 -0.02 -0.22
N SER A 161 18.16 0.12 -0.02
CA SER A 161 18.94 1.29 -0.48
C SER A 161 20.14 0.85 -1.32
N ALA A 162 20.55 1.71 -2.25
CA ALA A 162 21.63 1.46 -3.19
C ALA A 162 22.89 2.29 -2.88
N ASP A 163 24.07 1.77 -3.22
CA ASP A 163 25.34 2.50 -3.13
C ASP A 163 25.84 3.02 -4.49
N ASN A 164 25.31 2.49 -5.59
CA ASN A 164 25.67 2.86 -6.96
C ASN A 164 24.55 2.47 -7.95
N LEU A 165 24.73 2.80 -9.24
CA LEU A 165 23.76 2.51 -10.30
C LEU A 165 23.43 1.02 -10.46
N ALA A 166 24.40 0.12 -10.26
CA ALA A 166 24.16 -1.33 -10.42
C ALA A 166 23.23 -1.86 -9.30
N ASP A 167 23.45 -1.41 -8.07
CA ASP A 167 22.57 -1.72 -6.94
C ASP A 167 21.18 -1.09 -7.14
N PHE A 168 21.11 0.13 -7.67
CA PHE A 168 19.85 0.81 -7.97
C PHE A 168 19.06 0.07 -9.07
N LEU A 169 19.74 -0.41 -10.11
CA LEU A 169 19.15 -1.24 -11.16
C LEU A 169 18.66 -2.60 -10.61
N ALA A 170 19.37 -3.19 -9.65
CA ALA A 170 18.92 -4.38 -8.95
C ALA A 170 17.67 -4.10 -8.09
N LEU A 171 17.63 -2.95 -7.40
CA LEU A 171 16.46 -2.49 -6.66
C LEU A 171 15.24 -2.30 -7.57
N VAL A 172 15.38 -1.62 -8.71
CA VAL A 172 14.30 -1.45 -9.71
C VAL A 172 13.78 -2.81 -10.20
N LYS A 173 14.69 -3.72 -10.56
CA LYS A 173 14.34 -5.08 -11.02
C LYS A 173 13.70 -5.94 -9.93
N SER A 174 13.95 -5.67 -8.65
CA SER A 174 13.35 -6.46 -7.54
C SER A 174 11.82 -6.35 -7.45
N PHE A 175 11.24 -5.31 -8.05
CA PHE A 175 9.77 -5.11 -8.10
C PHE A 175 9.11 -5.62 -9.39
N ASP A 176 9.91 -6.05 -10.37
CA ASP A 176 9.44 -6.54 -11.66
C ASP A 176 8.91 -7.98 -11.56
N THR A 177 7.67 -8.11 -11.08
CA THR A 177 7.10 -9.38 -10.60
C THR A 177 5.99 -9.97 -11.47
N VAL A 178 5.56 -9.28 -12.54
CA VAL A 178 4.34 -9.66 -13.30
C VAL A 178 4.58 -9.92 -14.78
N LYS A 179 5.11 -8.94 -15.54
CA LYS A 179 5.27 -9.05 -17.01
C LYS A 179 6.70 -8.95 -17.53
N GLY A 180 7.66 -8.53 -16.70
CA GLY A 180 8.96 -8.08 -17.19
C GLY A 180 8.86 -6.62 -17.65
N PHE A 181 9.51 -5.71 -16.93
CA PHE A 181 9.95 -4.44 -17.49
C PHE A 181 10.89 -4.75 -18.65
N GLN A 182 10.83 -3.95 -19.72
CA GLN A 182 11.87 -4.02 -20.73
C GLN A 182 13.20 -3.63 -20.08
N ALA A 183 14.31 -4.28 -20.51
CA ALA A 183 15.63 -4.01 -19.94
C ALA A 183 16.01 -2.52 -20.06
N SER A 184 15.58 -1.86 -21.14
CA SER A 184 15.64 -0.41 -21.34
C SER A 184 14.88 0.36 -20.25
N THR A 185 13.60 0.05 -20.01
CA THR A 185 12.79 0.72 -18.99
C THR A 185 13.40 0.64 -17.58
N SER A 186 13.92 -0.54 -17.19
CA SER A 186 14.60 -0.69 -15.90
C SER A 186 15.89 0.13 -15.82
N GLN A 187 16.62 0.24 -16.94
CA GLN A 187 17.84 1.06 -17.04
C GLN A 187 17.50 2.55 -16.97
N GLU A 188 16.54 3.02 -17.76
CA GLU A 188 16.04 4.40 -17.79
C GLU A 188 15.55 4.86 -16.41
N LEU A 189 14.80 4.02 -15.69
CA LEU A 189 14.37 4.31 -14.32
C LEU A 189 15.55 4.41 -13.35
N ALA A 190 16.51 3.49 -13.43
CA ALA A 190 17.70 3.52 -12.56
C ALA A 190 18.56 4.76 -12.84
N GLU A 191 18.79 5.11 -14.10
CA GLU A 191 19.55 6.30 -14.51
C GLU A 191 18.83 7.62 -14.19
N ALA A 192 17.49 7.65 -14.30
CA ALA A 192 16.69 8.81 -13.95
C ALA A 192 16.86 9.19 -12.48
N TYR A 193 16.71 8.23 -11.56
CA TYR A 193 16.84 8.49 -10.12
C TYR A 193 18.30 8.57 -9.65
N ALA A 194 19.18 7.65 -10.08
CA ALA A 194 20.54 7.54 -9.53
C ALA A 194 21.54 8.53 -10.13
N LEU A 195 21.35 8.97 -11.39
CA LEU A 195 22.30 9.85 -12.10
C LEU A 195 21.70 11.20 -12.50
N SER A 196 20.46 11.21 -12.99
CA SER A 196 19.88 12.38 -13.66
C SER A 196 19.19 13.35 -12.70
N LEU A 197 18.72 12.87 -11.54
CA LEU A 197 18.07 13.68 -10.52
C LEU A 197 19.13 14.45 -9.70
N PRO A 198 19.20 15.80 -9.78
CA PRO A 198 20.25 16.56 -9.10
C PRO A 198 20.12 16.44 -7.57
N LEU A 199 21.25 16.33 -6.86
CA LEU A 199 21.24 16.21 -5.39
C LEU A 199 20.42 17.33 -4.72
N LYS A 200 20.44 18.55 -5.26
CA LYS A 200 19.66 19.66 -4.70
C LYS A 200 18.14 19.47 -4.83
N GLU A 201 17.70 18.78 -5.88
CA GLU A 201 16.30 18.41 -6.07
C GLU A 201 15.93 17.27 -5.12
N VAL A 202 16.80 16.27 -4.95
CA VAL A 202 16.64 15.18 -3.96
C VAL A 202 16.43 15.76 -2.55
N GLU A 203 17.32 16.64 -2.07
CA GLU A 203 17.17 17.35 -0.79
C GLU A 203 15.84 18.10 -0.69
N THR A 204 15.43 18.79 -1.75
CA THR A 204 14.20 19.61 -1.77
C THR A 204 12.94 18.74 -1.68
N LEU A 205 12.92 17.59 -2.36
CA LEU A 205 11.81 16.63 -2.31
C LEU A 205 11.72 15.92 -0.96
N LEU A 206 12.88 15.55 -0.38
CA LEU A 206 12.98 14.90 0.93
C LEU A 206 12.61 15.83 2.10
N GLY A 207 12.88 17.13 1.99
CA GLY A 207 12.58 18.12 3.03
C GLY A 207 13.58 18.07 4.19
N THR A 208 13.16 17.54 5.35
CA THR A 208 14.05 17.43 6.53
C THR A 208 14.96 16.20 6.49
N VAL A 209 14.62 15.20 5.67
CA VAL A 209 15.37 13.95 5.52
C VAL A 209 16.66 14.21 4.73
N GLN A 210 17.77 13.70 5.25
CA GLN A 210 19.08 13.83 4.62
C GLN A 210 19.21 12.83 3.47
N ALA A 211 19.77 13.27 2.33
CA ALA A 211 19.95 12.42 1.16
C ALA A 211 20.92 11.24 1.41
N THR A 212 21.86 11.40 2.35
CA THR A 212 22.77 10.34 2.81
C THR A 212 23.01 10.52 4.32
N PRO A 213 22.18 9.94 5.22
CA PRO A 213 22.24 10.24 6.65
C PRO A 213 23.54 9.79 7.33
N ASN A 214 24.08 8.63 6.94
CA ASN A 214 25.40 8.12 7.29
C ASN A 214 25.80 6.99 6.34
N SER A 215 26.96 6.36 6.56
CA SER A 215 27.50 5.28 5.72
C SER A 215 26.77 3.93 5.81
N THR A 216 25.81 3.73 6.72
CA THR A 216 25.06 2.47 6.83
C THR A 216 23.76 2.47 6.03
N PHE A 217 23.35 3.61 5.47
CA PHE A 217 22.10 3.74 4.70
C PHE A 217 22.28 3.64 3.18
N GLY A 218 23.50 3.41 2.69
CA GLY A 218 23.83 3.46 1.26
C GLY A 218 23.95 4.88 0.72
N SER A 219 24.87 5.10 -0.23
CA SER A 219 25.18 6.43 -0.76
C SER A 219 23.98 7.11 -1.45
N LEU A 220 23.09 6.32 -2.09
CA LEU A 220 21.90 6.78 -2.80
C LEU A 220 20.61 6.64 -1.96
N TYR A 221 20.70 6.77 -0.64
CA TYR A 221 19.55 6.64 0.26
C TYR A 221 18.37 7.53 -0.11
N GLY A 222 18.63 8.80 -0.41
CA GLY A 222 17.62 9.78 -0.79
C GLY A 222 16.92 9.41 -2.09
N GLN A 223 17.69 9.10 -3.13
CA GLN A 223 17.20 8.65 -4.43
C GLN A 223 16.39 7.35 -4.31
N SER A 224 16.87 6.40 -3.50
CA SER A 224 16.20 5.12 -3.25
C SER A 224 14.86 5.34 -2.53
N SER A 225 14.84 6.23 -1.54
CA SER A 225 13.62 6.61 -0.81
C SER A 225 12.59 7.31 -1.70
N LEU A 226 13.02 8.20 -2.61
CA LEU A 226 12.14 8.84 -3.58
C LEU A 226 11.57 7.82 -4.58
N TYR A 227 12.41 6.96 -5.16
CA TYR A 227 11.97 5.89 -6.07
C TYR A 227 10.96 4.95 -5.40
N LEU A 228 11.26 4.47 -4.19
CA LEU A 228 10.37 3.58 -3.44
C LEU A 228 9.03 4.26 -3.11
N GLY A 229 9.07 5.53 -2.68
CA GLY A 229 7.88 6.31 -2.39
C GLY A 229 7.00 6.51 -3.64
N ASP A 230 7.62 6.85 -4.77
CA ASP A 230 6.90 7.06 -6.03
C ASP A 230 6.35 5.78 -6.62
N PHE A 231 7.17 4.72 -6.68
CA PHE A 231 6.81 3.44 -7.28
C PHE A 231 5.68 2.71 -6.52
N LEU A 232 5.74 2.70 -5.18
CA LEU A 232 4.77 1.96 -4.36
C LEU A 232 3.54 2.79 -3.99
N PHE A 233 3.65 4.12 -3.89
CA PHE A 233 2.62 4.95 -3.26
C PHE A 233 2.24 6.20 -4.08
N ASN A 234 3.16 7.16 -4.27
CA ASN A 234 2.80 8.50 -4.76
C ASN A 234 2.28 8.48 -6.20
N ALA A 235 2.85 7.65 -7.09
CA ALA A 235 2.41 7.55 -8.48
C ALA A 235 1.02 6.90 -8.58
N GLY A 236 0.79 5.80 -7.84
CA GLY A 236 -0.50 5.11 -7.78
C GLY A 236 -1.62 5.99 -7.23
N ARG A 237 -1.34 6.74 -6.15
CA ARG A 237 -2.26 7.77 -5.60
C ARG A 237 -2.55 8.87 -6.61
N ARG A 238 -1.52 9.39 -7.29
CA ARG A 238 -1.67 10.46 -8.31
C ARG A 238 -2.55 10.01 -9.46
N PHE A 239 -2.23 8.85 -10.02
CA PHE A 239 -2.93 8.27 -11.17
C PHE A 239 -4.40 7.98 -10.82
N SER A 240 -4.67 7.35 -9.68
CA SER A 240 -6.05 7.08 -9.23
C SER A 240 -6.87 8.37 -9.08
N ALA A 241 -6.33 9.40 -8.44
CA ALA A 241 -7.03 10.68 -8.28
C ALA A 241 -7.31 11.39 -9.63
N GLN A 242 -6.38 11.29 -10.60
CA GLN A 242 -6.55 11.82 -11.95
C GLN A 242 -7.64 11.07 -12.72
N ILE A 243 -7.62 9.73 -12.70
CA ILE A 243 -8.61 8.88 -13.36
C ILE A 243 -10.01 9.12 -12.81
N TRP A 244 -10.20 9.14 -11.49
CA TRP A 244 -11.50 9.45 -10.88
C TRP A 244 -12.05 10.80 -11.36
N SER A 245 -11.21 11.83 -11.32
CA SER A 245 -11.56 13.18 -11.77
C SER A 245 -11.93 13.21 -13.26
N GLN A 246 -11.20 12.49 -14.11
CA GLN A 246 -11.45 12.37 -15.55
C GLN A 246 -12.82 11.73 -15.86
N PHE A 247 -13.25 10.75 -15.05
CA PHE A 247 -14.57 10.12 -15.17
C PHE A 247 -15.69 10.84 -14.39
N GLY A 248 -15.41 12.04 -13.86
CA GLY A 248 -16.39 12.85 -13.13
C GLY A 248 -16.77 12.32 -11.75
N VAL A 249 -15.95 11.43 -11.17
CA VAL A 249 -16.15 10.86 -9.83
C VAL A 249 -15.30 11.67 -8.83
N PRO A 250 -15.86 12.17 -7.71
CA PRO A 250 -15.09 12.96 -6.75
C PRO A 250 -13.87 12.21 -6.19
N ALA A 251 -12.69 12.84 -6.28
CA ALA A 251 -11.48 12.38 -5.63
C ALA A 251 -10.90 13.50 -4.75
N TYR A 252 -10.76 13.20 -3.47
CA TYR A 252 -10.10 14.07 -2.49
C TYR A 252 -8.72 13.48 -2.22
N SER A 253 -7.67 14.27 -2.44
CA SER A 253 -6.30 13.80 -2.22
C SER A 253 -5.59 14.63 -1.15
N TYR A 254 -4.94 13.95 -0.20
CA TYR A 254 -4.04 14.58 0.78
C TYR A 254 -2.57 14.20 0.58
N ARG A 255 -1.68 14.98 1.19
CA ARG A 255 -0.29 14.59 1.50
C ARG A 255 -0.01 14.91 2.96
N PHE A 256 0.35 13.92 3.77
CA PHE A 256 0.74 14.14 5.16
C PHE A 256 2.23 14.52 5.23
N ASP A 257 2.56 15.60 5.95
CA ASP A 257 3.89 16.24 5.96
C ASP A 257 4.31 16.60 7.40
N ILE A 258 3.96 15.75 8.37
CA ILE A 258 4.29 15.92 9.78
C ILE A 258 5.13 14.74 10.24
N VAL A 259 6.19 15.03 10.99
CA VAL A 259 7.01 14.03 11.67
C VAL A 259 6.46 13.90 13.10
N PRO A 260 5.79 12.80 13.47
CA PRO A 260 5.33 12.61 14.84
C PRO A 260 6.50 12.31 15.79
N ASN A 261 6.23 12.39 17.09
CA ASN A 261 7.20 12.01 18.10
C ASN A 261 7.61 10.53 17.98
N GLY A 262 8.86 10.22 18.32
CA GLY A 262 9.46 8.90 18.13
C GLY A 262 10.06 8.64 16.74
N ILE A 263 9.81 9.51 15.75
CA ILE A 263 10.32 9.37 14.39
C ILE A 263 11.49 10.33 14.13
N SER A 264 12.58 9.83 13.54
CA SER A 264 13.73 10.67 13.17
C SER A 264 13.39 11.60 12.00
N PRO A 265 13.41 12.94 12.17
CA PRO A 265 13.09 13.88 11.10
C PRO A 265 14.15 13.91 9.98
N HIS A 266 15.38 13.46 10.27
CA HIS A 266 16.52 13.50 9.35
C HIS A 266 16.80 12.17 8.64
N VAL A 267 16.22 11.06 9.12
CA VAL A 267 16.30 9.76 8.45
C VAL A 267 14.96 9.38 7.85
N LEU A 268 13.89 9.40 8.64
CA LEU A 268 12.57 8.92 8.22
C LEU A 268 11.66 10.06 7.71
N GLY A 269 11.63 11.19 8.42
CA GLY A 269 10.69 12.28 8.10
C GLY A 269 9.22 11.84 8.29
N ALA A 270 8.31 12.38 7.48
CA ALA A 270 6.92 11.95 7.45
C ALA A 270 6.81 10.65 6.62
N THR A 271 7.32 9.56 7.18
CA THR A 271 7.43 8.25 6.51
C THR A 271 6.09 7.52 6.40
N HIS A 272 6.10 6.29 5.88
CA HIS A 272 4.93 5.42 5.81
C HIS A 272 4.23 5.26 7.18
N PHE A 273 2.90 5.03 7.18
CA PHE A 273 2.06 4.78 8.38
C PHE A 273 1.87 5.94 9.40
N GLN A 274 2.59 7.07 9.27
CA GLN A 274 2.65 8.10 10.34
C GLN A 274 1.36 8.90 10.54
N GLU A 275 0.46 8.94 9.55
CA GLU A 275 -0.81 9.66 9.62
C GLU A 275 -1.89 8.89 10.40
N VAL A 276 -1.75 7.56 10.55
CA VAL A 276 -2.76 6.67 11.15
C VAL A 276 -3.17 7.12 12.55
N ALA A 277 -2.20 7.47 13.39
CA ALA A 277 -2.46 7.98 14.75
C ALA A 277 -3.33 9.25 14.76
N PHE A 278 -3.18 10.10 13.75
CA PHE A 278 -3.94 11.35 13.59
C PHE A 278 -5.34 11.11 13.04
N VAL A 279 -5.48 10.19 12.08
CA VAL A 279 -6.78 9.80 11.50
C VAL A 279 -7.70 9.20 12.56
N PHE A 280 -7.19 8.29 13.39
CA PHE A 280 -7.95 7.63 14.46
C PHE A 280 -8.00 8.41 15.79
N ARG A 281 -7.35 9.57 15.86
CA ARG A 281 -7.24 10.38 17.09
C ARG A 281 -6.74 9.60 18.30
N ASN A 282 -5.72 8.77 18.08
CA ASN A 282 -5.10 7.92 19.10
C ASN A 282 -4.15 8.74 19.99
N LEU A 283 -4.70 9.71 20.72
CA LEU A 283 -3.91 10.64 21.56
C LEU A 283 -3.17 9.95 22.72
N ALA A 284 -3.65 8.78 23.13
CA ALA A 284 -2.99 7.93 24.13
C ALA A 284 -1.76 7.20 23.57
N GLY A 285 -1.65 7.03 22.25
CA GLY A 285 -0.58 6.27 21.61
C GLY A 285 -0.74 4.75 21.75
N GLU A 286 -1.97 4.25 21.91
CA GLU A 286 -2.23 2.81 22.06
C GLU A 286 -1.67 2.03 20.88
N GLY A 287 -0.83 1.01 21.16
CA GLY A 287 -0.16 0.22 20.14
C GLY A 287 1.11 0.85 19.54
N TYR A 288 1.60 1.98 20.05
CA TYR A 288 2.89 2.58 19.69
C TYR A 288 3.90 2.49 20.84
N ASP A 289 5.15 2.12 20.55
CA ASP A 289 6.24 2.08 21.55
C ASP A 289 6.56 3.48 22.13
N ILE A 290 6.35 4.52 21.31
CA ILE A 290 6.52 5.93 21.68
C ILE A 290 5.24 6.65 21.25
N ASN A 291 4.58 7.36 22.17
CA ASN A 291 3.35 8.09 21.87
C ASN A 291 3.61 9.18 20.79
N PRO A 292 2.94 9.12 19.61
CA PRO A 292 3.14 10.05 18.50
C PRO A 292 2.84 11.53 18.80
N PHE A 293 2.02 11.79 19.82
CA PHE A 293 1.55 13.12 20.23
C PHE A 293 2.31 13.72 21.43
N ALA A 294 3.18 12.94 22.08
CA ALA A 294 3.96 13.43 23.20
C ALA A 294 5.01 14.46 22.74
N SER A 295 5.14 15.57 23.46
CA SER A 295 6.16 16.59 23.21
C SER A 295 6.47 17.33 24.50
N GLU A 296 7.73 17.74 24.68
CA GLU A 296 8.13 18.66 25.76
C GLU A 296 7.55 20.07 25.54
N SER A 297 7.23 20.43 24.29
CA SER A 297 6.55 21.69 23.97
C SER A 297 5.03 21.49 24.02
N VAL A 298 4.40 22.12 25.01
CA VAL A 298 2.92 22.16 25.17
C VAL A 298 2.24 22.68 23.90
N GLU A 299 2.86 23.65 23.22
CA GLU A 299 2.32 24.23 21.98
C GLU A 299 2.41 23.25 20.80
N VAL A 300 3.50 22.48 20.67
CA VAL A 300 3.60 21.43 19.65
C VAL A 300 2.59 20.31 19.93
N ALA A 301 2.48 19.86 21.18
CA ALA A 301 1.50 18.85 21.58
C ALA A 301 0.06 19.31 21.26
N ARG A 302 -0.27 20.58 21.49
CA ARG A 302 -1.56 21.19 21.13
C ARG A 302 -1.78 21.17 19.60
N GLN A 303 -0.80 21.62 18.82
CA GLN A 303 -0.88 21.63 17.35
C GLN A 303 -1.08 20.23 16.75
N LEU A 304 -0.39 19.20 17.27
CA LEU A 304 -0.57 17.81 16.83
C LEU A 304 -1.98 17.29 17.13
N GLN A 305 -2.54 17.62 18.30
CA GLN A 305 -3.91 17.24 18.68
C GLN A 305 -4.97 17.96 17.84
N GLU A 306 -4.75 19.24 17.49
CA GLU A 306 -5.64 20.02 16.63
C GLU A 306 -5.62 19.52 15.18
N LEU A 307 -4.45 19.17 14.66
CA LEU A 307 -4.33 18.52 13.36
C LEU A 307 -5.06 17.16 13.34
N SER A 308 -4.91 16.35 14.38
CA SER A 308 -5.64 15.09 14.48
C SER A 308 -7.16 15.32 14.53
N LEU A 309 -7.64 16.32 15.28
CA LEU A 309 -9.05 16.69 15.28
C LEU A 309 -9.55 17.11 13.88
N GLN A 310 -8.74 17.85 13.12
CA GLN A 310 -9.04 18.22 11.73
C GLN A 310 -9.13 16.99 10.82
N MET A 311 -8.13 16.11 10.86
CA MET A 311 -8.07 14.91 10.04
C MET A 311 -9.21 13.95 10.36
N THR A 312 -9.46 13.66 11.64
CA THR A 312 -10.59 12.84 12.08
C THR A 312 -11.93 13.45 11.64
N GLY A 313 -12.09 14.77 11.75
CA GLY A 313 -13.27 15.48 11.25
C GLY A 313 -13.47 15.30 9.74
N MET A 314 -12.41 15.42 8.94
CA MET A 314 -12.45 15.20 7.48
C MET A 314 -12.81 13.75 7.11
N TRP A 315 -12.25 12.76 7.80
CA TRP A 315 -12.59 11.35 7.58
C TRP A 315 -14.04 11.04 7.98
N ILE A 316 -14.51 11.51 9.15
CA ILE A 316 -15.91 11.34 9.59
C ILE A 316 -16.88 12.02 8.61
N ASN A 317 -16.55 13.22 8.12
CA ASN A 317 -17.34 13.90 7.09
C ASN A 317 -17.40 13.08 5.81
N PHE A 318 -16.27 12.55 5.34
CA PHE A 318 -16.21 11.73 4.14
C PHE A 318 -17.04 10.44 4.28
N VAL A 319 -16.98 9.75 5.42
CA VAL A 319 -17.80 8.56 5.69
C VAL A 319 -19.31 8.90 5.66
N ASN A 320 -19.71 10.03 6.26
CA ASN A 320 -21.14 10.39 6.38
C ASN A 320 -21.74 11.05 5.12
N THR A 321 -20.92 11.79 4.36
CA THR A 321 -21.41 12.72 3.32
C THR A 321 -20.68 12.59 1.99
N LEU A 322 -19.70 11.68 1.88
CA LEU A 322 -18.84 11.48 0.71
C LEU A 322 -17.99 12.69 0.31
N THR A 323 -17.82 13.66 1.22
CA THR A 323 -16.92 14.81 1.09
C THR A 323 -16.28 15.15 2.44
N PRO A 324 -14.98 15.48 2.52
CA PRO A 324 -14.32 15.81 3.78
C PRO A 324 -14.72 17.19 4.34
N ASN A 325 -15.32 18.05 3.52
CA ASN A 325 -15.39 19.51 3.75
C ASN A 325 -16.58 20.00 4.62
N HIS A 326 -17.40 19.11 5.19
CA HIS A 326 -18.61 19.51 5.95
C HIS A 326 -18.33 19.83 7.43
N HIS A 327 -17.55 20.88 7.70
CA HIS A 327 -17.11 21.27 9.05
C HIS A 327 -18.18 21.88 10.00
N ARG A 328 -19.47 21.51 9.90
CA ARG A 328 -20.51 22.03 10.79
C ARG A 328 -20.26 21.57 12.25
N GLY A 329 -19.91 22.52 13.12
CA GLY A 329 -19.86 22.32 14.57
C GLY A 329 -18.49 21.97 15.16
N LEU A 330 -17.44 21.77 14.36
CA LEU A 330 -16.10 21.43 14.86
C LEU A 330 -15.20 22.64 15.17
N GLY A 331 -15.66 23.87 14.91
CA GLY A 331 -14.84 25.09 15.04
C GLY A 331 -13.78 25.27 13.95
N LEU A 332 -13.66 24.29 13.04
CA LEU A 332 -12.69 24.24 11.94
C LEU A 332 -13.15 25.03 10.71
N ASN A 333 -13.57 26.28 10.92
CA ASN A 333 -13.74 27.20 9.80
C ASN A 333 -12.34 27.58 9.30
N ALA A 334 -12.03 27.21 8.05
CA ALA A 334 -10.77 27.59 7.42
C ALA A 334 -10.60 29.12 7.43
N ALA A 335 -9.40 29.56 7.82
CA ALA A 335 -8.89 30.91 7.59
C ALA A 335 -7.99 30.89 6.34
#